data_AF-A0A5B7HL95-F1
#
_entry.id   AF-A0A5B7HL95-F1
#
_cell.length_a   1.000
_cell.length_b   1.000
_cell.length_c   1.000
_cell.angle_alpha   90.00
_cell.angle_beta   90.00
_cell.angle_gamma   90.00
#
_symmetry.space_group_name_H-M   'P 1'
#
loop_
_entity.id
_entity.type
_entity.pdbx_description
1 polymer ?
#
loop_
_entity_poly.entity_id
_entity_poly.type
_entity_poly.pdbx_seq_one_letter_code
_entity_poly.pdbx_strand_id
1 'polypeptide(L)'
;MYHSLVHSPTVVPLLGLEHSFASTMSSLVAQREHALREISERQTQEMSSTVSKVGVHLTDDDVNNLAAQHLEDSQLLEVQWDSTISVLRENQKREFKTFVEESFAGREVTTPVTPK
;
A
#
# COMPACT_ATOMS: atom_id res chain seq x y z
N MET A 1 -10.76 26.70 2.20
CA MET A 1 -9.44 26.29 1.66
C MET A 1 -9.54 25.51 0.35
N TYR A 2 -10.28 24.39 0.26
CA TYR A 2 -10.42 23.62 -1.00
C TYR A 2 -10.94 24.46 -2.19
N HIS A 3 -11.94 25.32 -1.99
CA HIS A 3 -12.48 26.18 -3.07
C HIS A 3 -11.47 27.25 -3.54
N SER A 4 -10.58 27.71 -2.66
CA SER A 4 -9.48 28.65 -2.97
C SER A 4 -8.32 27.94 -3.67
N LEU A 5 -8.15 26.63 -3.42
CA LEU A 5 -7.22 25.77 -4.14
C LEU A 5 -7.67 25.58 -5.57
N VAL A 6 -8.93 25.22 -5.83
CA VAL A 6 -9.47 24.93 -7.19
C VAL A 6 -9.34 26.11 -8.18
N HIS A 7 -9.24 27.35 -7.69
CA HIS A 7 -9.04 28.54 -8.52
C HIS A 7 -7.59 29.09 -8.50
N SER A 8 -6.69 28.43 -7.77
CA SER A 8 -5.28 28.80 -7.66
C SER A 8 -4.45 28.16 -8.78
N PRO A 9 -3.34 28.76 -9.24
CA PRO A 9 -2.39 28.10 -10.16
C PRO A 9 -1.83 26.77 -9.63
N THR A 10 -2.01 26.51 -8.33
CA THR A 10 -1.51 25.34 -7.60
C THR A 10 -2.34 24.06 -7.77
N VAL A 11 -3.50 24.11 -8.46
CA VAL A 11 -4.33 22.92 -8.73
C VAL A 11 -3.63 21.90 -9.60
N VAL A 12 -2.96 22.36 -10.66
CA VAL A 12 -2.37 21.44 -11.64
C VAL A 12 -1.25 20.60 -11.00
N PRO A 13 -0.31 21.17 -10.23
CA PRO A 13 0.66 20.38 -9.48
C PRO A 13 0.02 19.45 -8.43
N LEU A 14 -1.03 19.90 -7.74
CA LEU A 14 -1.74 19.08 -6.76
C LEU A 14 -2.39 17.84 -7.40
N LEU A 15 -3.07 18.01 -8.53
CA LEU A 15 -3.66 16.90 -9.29
C LEU A 15 -2.59 15.92 -9.79
N GLY A 16 -1.44 16.44 -10.22
CA GLY A 16 -0.30 15.61 -10.60
C GLY A 16 0.22 14.76 -9.43
N LEU A 17 0.30 15.36 -8.24
CA LEU A 17 0.69 14.67 -7.01
C LEU A 17 -0.33 13.58 -6.62
N GLU A 18 -1.62 13.91 -6.62
CA GLU A 18 -2.70 12.95 -6.34
C GLU A 18 -2.71 11.79 -7.34
N HIS A 19 -2.53 12.07 -8.64
CA HIS A 19 -2.43 11.05 -9.66
C HIS A 19 -1.23 10.11 -9.44
N SER A 20 -0.07 10.67 -9.10
CA SER A 20 1.13 9.91 -8.76
C SER A 20 0.87 8.98 -7.57
N PHE A 21 0.28 9.51 -6.48
CA PHE A 21 -0.05 8.72 -5.30
C PHE A 21 -1.02 7.58 -5.60
N ALA A 22 -2.07 7.86 -6.38
CA ALA A 22 -3.03 6.85 -6.79
C ALA A 22 -2.37 5.75 -7.64
N SER A 23 -1.48 6.12 -8.57
CA SER A 23 -0.74 5.18 -9.41
C SER A 23 0.19 4.28 -8.58
N THR A 24 0.99 4.87 -7.68
CA THR A 24 1.89 4.11 -6.80
C THR A 24 1.13 3.19 -5.86
N MET A 25 0.03 3.66 -5.25
CA MET A 25 -0.79 2.84 -4.36
C MET A 25 -1.45 1.68 -5.12
N SER A 26 -1.98 1.93 -6.31
CA SER A 26 -2.60 0.89 -7.14
C SER A 26 -1.59 -0.18 -7.55
N SER A 27 -0.38 0.23 -7.93
CA SER A 27 0.71 -0.70 -8.24
C SER A 27 1.09 -1.56 -7.03
N LEU A 28 1.20 -0.95 -5.83
CA LEU A 28 1.54 -1.68 -4.60
C LEU A 28 0.44 -2.69 -4.22
N VAL A 29 -0.83 -2.30 -4.33
CA VAL A 29 -1.96 -3.21 -4.08
C VAL A 29 -1.97 -4.37 -5.08
N ALA A 30 -1.71 -4.11 -6.37
CA ALA A 30 -1.61 -5.16 -7.37
C ALA A 30 -0.47 -6.16 -7.07
N GLN A 31 0.67 -5.68 -6.58
CA GLN A 31 1.79 -6.53 -6.14
C GLN A 31 1.41 -7.40 -4.95
N ARG A 32 0.73 -6.82 -3.93
CA ARG A 32 0.17 -7.59 -2.79
C ARG A 32 -0.76 -8.69 -3.27
N GLU A 33 -1.71 -8.36 -4.13
CA GLU A 33 -2.66 -9.35 -4.64
C GLU A 33 -1.97 -10.46 -5.44
N HIS A 34 -0.95 -10.12 -6.24
CA HIS A 34 -0.16 -11.11 -6.95
C HIS A 34 0.54 -12.07 -6.00
N ALA A 35 1.26 -11.53 -5.01
CA ALA A 35 1.98 -12.34 -4.04
C ALA A 35 1.07 -13.26 -3.22
N LEU A 36 -0.13 -12.76 -2.83
CA LEU A 36 -1.12 -13.57 -2.13
C LEU A 36 -1.71 -14.69 -3.00
N ARG A 37 -1.90 -14.45 -4.30
CA ARG A 37 -2.31 -15.50 -5.23
C ARG A 37 -1.22 -16.56 -5.40
N GLU A 38 0.02 -16.14 -5.61
CA GLU A 38 1.15 -17.07 -5.79
C GLU A 38 1.35 -17.98 -4.58
N ILE A 39 1.31 -17.43 -3.35
CA ILE A 39 1.47 -18.26 -2.15
C ILE A 39 0.28 -19.22 -1.99
N SER A 40 -0.94 -18.78 -2.28
CA SER A 40 -2.14 -19.61 -2.20
C SER A 40 -2.12 -20.76 -3.21
N GLU A 41 -1.71 -20.50 -4.46
CA GLU A 41 -1.58 -21.53 -5.49
C GLU A 41 -0.53 -22.58 -5.12
N ARG A 42 0.65 -22.12 -4.65
CA ARG A 42 1.72 -23.02 -4.18
C ARG A 42 1.22 -23.89 -3.02
N GLN A 43 0.62 -23.28 -2.01
CA GLN A 43 0.12 -24.00 -0.83
C GLN A 43 -0.96 -25.01 -1.21
N THR A 44 -1.84 -24.68 -2.16
CA THR A 44 -2.86 -25.59 -2.69
C THR A 44 -2.24 -26.82 -3.35
N GLN A 45 -1.21 -26.62 -4.18
CA GLN A 45 -0.50 -27.73 -4.85
C GLN A 45 0.23 -28.62 -3.84
N GLU A 46 0.93 -28.01 -2.88
CA GLU A 46 1.63 -28.72 -1.81
C GLU A 46 0.65 -29.55 -0.98
N MET A 47 -0.46 -28.96 -0.54
CA MET A 47 -1.49 -29.64 0.24
C MET A 47 -2.09 -30.82 -0.53
N SER A 48 -2.42 -30.62 -1.81
CA SER A 48 -2.93 -31.70 -2.67
C SER A 48 -1.92 -32.84 -2.81
N SER A 49 -0.62 -32.55 -2.92
CA SER A 49 0.42 -33.57 -2.99
C SER A 49 0.57 -34.33 -1.67
N THR A 50 0.55 -33.63 -0.55
CA THR A 50 0.71 -34.21 0.80
C THR A 50 -0.47 -35.12 1.13
N VAL A 51 -1.70 -34.66 0.92
CA VAL A 51 -2.92 -35.46 1.13
C VAL A 51 -2.91 -36.72 0.27
N SER A 52 -2.43 -36.66 -0.98
CA SER A 52 -2.35 -37.84 -1.85
C SER A 52 -1.41 -38.95 -1.36
N LYS A 53 -0.49 -38.63 -0.43
CA LYS A 53 0.51 -39.55 0.12
C LYS A 53 0.17 -40.05 1.53
N VAL A 54 -0.94 -39.56 2.10
CA VAL A 54 -1.44 -40.01 3.40
C VAL A 54 -1.78 -41.49 3.35
N GLY A 55 -1.37 -42.25 4.37
CA GLY A 55 -1.58 -43.70 4.43
C GLY A 55 -0.61 -44.54 3.60
N VAL A 56 0.27 -43.90 2.81
CA VAL A 56 1.38 -44.57 2.10
C VAL A 56 2.72 -44.20 2.71
N HIS A 57 3.00 -42.90 2.82
CA HIS A 57 4.27 -42.37 3.32
C HIS A 57 4.11 -41.23 4.32
N LEU A 58 2.93 -40.63 4.41
CA LEU A 58 2.63 -39.52 5.31
C LEU A 58 1.44 -39.86 6.21
N THR A 59 1.36 -39.12 7.30
CA THR A 59 0.29 -39.19 8.29
C THR A 59 -0.60 -37.96 8.22
N ASP A 60 -1.76 -38.03 8.87
CA ASP A 60 -2.63 -36.86 9.06
C ASP A 60 -1.94 -35.75 9.86
N ASP A 61 -1.03 -36.11 10.77
CA ASP A 61 -0.24 -35.15 11.54
C ASP A 61 0.71 -34.35 10.63
N ASP A 62 1.29 -34.97 9.60
CA ASP A 62 2.12 -34.28 8.61
C ASP A 62 1.32 -33.25 7.82
N VAL A 63 0.06 -33.57 7.48
CA VAL A 63 -0.87 -32.64 6.81
C VAL A 63 -1.21 -31.47 7.73
N ASN A 64 -1.50 -31.73 9.00
CA ASN A 64 -1.81 -30.69 9.99
C ASN A 64 -0.61 -29.76 10.23
N ASN A 65 0.59 -30.30 10.34
CA ASN A 65 1.82 -29.52 10.48
C ASN A 65 2.06 -28.63 9.25
N LEU A 66 1.85 -29.17 8.04
CA LEU A 66 1.93 -28.39 6.81
C LEU A 66 0.90 -27.27 6.77
N ALA A 67 -0.35 -27.55 7.17
CA ALA A 67 -1.41 -26.55 7.21
C ALA A 67 -1.11 -25.43 8.21
N ALA A 68 -0.54 -25.77 9.37
CA ALA A 68 -0.09 -24.78 10.35
C ALA A 68 1.01 -23.87 9.80
N GLN A 69 2.00 -24.45 9.11
CA GLN A 69 3.06 -23.69 8.46
C GLN A 69 2.50 -22.77 7.36
N HIS A 70 1.60 -23.29 6.51
CA HIS A 70 0.95 -22.49 5.47
C HIS A 70 0.18 -21.30 6.04
N LEU A 71 -0.51 -21.50 7.16
CA LEU A 71 -1.22 -20.42 7.84
C LEU A 71 -0.25 -19.34 8.36
N GLU A 72 0.84 -19.74 9.01
CA GLU A 72 1.85 -18.81 9.53
C GLU A 72 2.51 -18.01 8.41
N ASP A 73 2.91 -18.67 7.32
CA ASP A 73 3.52 -18.02 6.16
C ASP A 73 2.59 -16.98 5.54
N SER A 74 1.31 -17.33 5.36
CA SER A 74 0.30 -16.43 4.79
C SER A 74 0.02 -15.24 5.70
N GLN A 75 -0.09 -15.45 7.00
CA GLN A 75 -0.27 -14.37 7.98
C GLN A 75 0.92 -13.41 8.01
N LEU A 76 2.14 -13.95 7.99
CA LEU A 76 3.35 -13.13 7.96
C LEU A 76 3.38 -12.26 6.69
N LEU A 77 3.06 -12.83 5.54
CA LEU A 77 3.01 -12.10 4.28
C LEU A 77 1.96 -10.99 4.29
N GLU A 78 0.75 -11.26 4.81
CA GLU A 78 -0.30 -10.25 4.96
C GLU A 78 0.15 -9.08 5.85
N VAL A 79 0.74 -9.38 7.01
CA VAL A 79 1.26 -8.36 7.94
C VAL A 79 2.35 -7.50 7.29
N GLN A 80 3.26 -8.11 6.52
CA GLN A 80 4.30 -7.38 5.79
C GLN A 80 3.72 -6.42 4.77
N TRP A 81 2.73 -6.85 4.01
CA TRP A 81 2.06 -5.99 3.03
C TRP A 81 1.26 -4.86 3.68
N ASP A 82 0.53 -5.16 4.75
CA ASP A 82 -0.25 -4.16 5.49
C ASP A 82 0.65 -3.08 6.09
N SER A 83 1.82 -3.49 6.63
CA SER A 83 2.86 -2.57 7.09
C SER A 83 3.39 -1.70 5.94
N THR A 84 3.73 -2.30 4.81
CA THR A 84 4.26 -1.59 3.63
C THR A 84 3.28 -0.55 3.08
N ILE A 85 2.00 -0.93 2.96
CA ILE A 85 0.92 -0.03 2.52
C ILE A 85 0.73 1.11 3.51
N SER A 86 0.77 0.82 4.81
CA SER A 86 0.62 1.82 5.86
C SER A 86 1.75 2.86 5.84
N VAL A 87 2.99 2.41 5.65
CA VAL A 87 4.16 3.30 5.50
C VAL A 87 4.00 4.19 4.26
N LEU A 88 3.61 3.62 3.11
CA LEU A 88 3.39 4.40 1.89
C LEU A 88 2.30 5.46 2.11
N ARG A 89 1.18 5.08 2.71
CA ARG A 89 0.06 6.00 2.99
C ARG A 89 0.48 7.16 3.89
N GLU A 90 1.21 6.89 4.97
CA GLU A 90 1.69 7.95 5.86
C GLU A 90 2.72 8.86 5.18
N ASN A 91 3.57 8.31 4.29
CA ASN A 91 4.48 9.12 3.47
C ASN A 91 3.70 10.07 2.56
N GLN A 92 2.75 9.55 1.77
CA GLN A 92 1.92 10.34 0.86
C GLN A 92 1.14 11.43 1.60
N LYS A 93 0.61 11.12 2.79
CA LYS A 93 -0.09 12.08 3.64
C LYS A 93 0.83 13.21 4.13
N ARG A 94 2.05 12.90 4.56
CA ARG A 94 3.03 13.91 4.97
C ARG A 94 3.43 14.80 3.79
N GLU A 95 3.72 14.20 2.64
CA GLU A 95 4.09 14.93 1.43
C GLU A 95 2.96 15.86 0.95
N PHE A 96 1.71 15.36 0.94
CA PHE A 96 0.54 16.19 0.65
C PHE A 96 0.43 17.38 1.60
N LYS A 97 0.59 17.14 2.90
CA LYS A 97 0.53 18.20 3.93
C LYS A 97 1.62 19.24 3.70
N THR A 98 2.87 18.82 3.50
CA THR A 98 4.00 19.71 3.22
C THR A 98 3.73 20.54 1.97
N PHE A 99 3.28 19.91 0.88
CA PHE A 99 2.93 20.60 -0.36
C PHE A 99 1.88 21.68 -0.14
N VAL A 100 0.82 21.37 0.63
CA VAL A 100 -0.23 22.34 0.98
C VAL A 100 0.36 23.48 1.80
N GLU A 101 1.10 23.19 2.86
CA GLU A 101 1.71 24.21 3.74
C GLU A 101 2.63 25.17 2.96
N GLU A 102 3.53 24.65 2.12
CA GLU A 102 4.44 25.46 1.30
C GLU A 102 3.68 26.32 0.27
N SER A 103 2.66 25.75 -0.35
CA SER A 103 1.80 26.44 -1.33
C SER A 103 1.04 27.61 -0.73
N PHE A 104 0.69 27.55 0.55
CA PHE A 104 0.01 28.63 1.27
C PHE A 104 0.99 29.60 1.95
N ALA A 105 2.14 29.14 2.45
CA ALA A 105 3.18 29.99 3.02
C ALA A 105 3.78 30.96 2.00
N GLY A 106 3.92 30.55 0.73
CA GLY A 106 4.34 31.43 -0.37
C GLY A 106 3.36 32.57 -0.70
N ARG A 107 2.19 32.63 -0.05
CA ARG A 107 1.12 33.61 -0.34
C ARG A 107 1.09 34.80 0.64
N GLU A 108 1.78 34.75 1.78
CA GLU A 108 1.72 35.79 2.82
C GLU A 108 2.69 36.98 2.61
N VAL A 109 3.52 37.00 1.58
CA VAL A 109 4.48 38.11 1.33
C VAL A 109 4.11 38.90 0.08
N THR A 110 3.04 39.70 0.12
CA THR A 110 2.88 40.93 -0.70
C THR A 110 1.86 41.87 -0.07
N THR A 111 2.14 42.42 1.11
CA THR A 111 1.50 43.68 1.50
C THR A 111 2.16 44.82 0.74
N PRO A 112 1.43 45.65 -0.03
CA PRO A 112 2.01 46.83 -0.66
C PRO A 112 2.25 47.89 0.43
N VAL A 113 3.51 48.18 0.72
CA VAL A 113 3.89 49.38 1.47
C VAL A 113 3.82 50.55 0.49
N THR A 114 2.76 51.34 0.58
CA THR A 114 2.65 52.66 -0.05
C THR A 114 3.55 53.65 0.69
N PRO A 115 4.54 54.31 0.06
CA PRO A 115 5.17 55.50 0.61
C PRO A 115 4.36 56.75 0.24
N LYS A 116 4.25 57.67 1.20
CA LYS A 116 3.77 59.05 1.02
C LYS A 116 4.86 59.93 0.44
#